data_AF-A0A7S3H9J6-F1
#
_entry.id   AF-A0A7S3H9J6-F1
#
_cell.length_a   1.000
_cell.length_b   1.000
_cell.length_c   1.000
_cell.angle_alpha   90.00
_cell.angle_beta   90.00
_cell.angle_gamma   90.00
#
_symmetry.space_group_name_H-M   'P 1'
#
loop_
_entity.id
_entity.type
_entity.pdbx_description
1 polymer ?
#
loop_
_entity_poly.entity_id
_entity_poly.type
_entity_poly.pdbx_seq_one_letter_code
_entity_poly.pdbx_strand_id
1 'polypeptide(L)'
;SDASAEQEHLLVQMRGKLTMAADYRKCNFIVEPETPHYWDETCTMGMVGCWADGINDKCRFCDYQGIDCPEVGTWRPKLACDFDHEPVGVGYYWDPDCPSVGKGLGCLADGKNQGCRFCGGSGNYSSIPCVVDQCTFENEPATPYYFDETCYNGKVGCLADGIHDKCRFCGRRPFEDITCPDSVPIIESACWFRNQPTVKYYWEPDCTMGMLGCWADGIHAQCRFCDGTQGEFAGVACRS
;
A
#
# COMPACT_ATOMS: atom_id res chain seq x y z
N SER A 1 -34.76 -47.02 28.68
CA SER A 1 -34.34 -45.60 28.63
C SER A 1 -32.90 -45.54 28.12
N ASP A 2 -32.67 -45.96 26.86
CA ASP A 2 -31.33 -45.99 26.26
C ASP A 2 -31.31 -45.63 24.76
N ALA A 3 -32.42 -45.78 24.03
CA ALA A 3 -32.44 -45.48 22.59
C ALA A 3 -32.30 -43.98 22.25
N SER A 4 -32.64 -43.08 23.17
CA SER A 4 -32.55 -41.62 22.96
C SER A 4 -31.13 -41.09 23.12
N ALA A 5 -30.28 -41.76 23.89
CA ALA A 5 -28.91 -41.33 24.14
C ALA A 5 -27.98 -41.72 22.98
N GLU A 6 -28.19 -42.89 22.36
CA GLU A 6 -27.45 -43.29 21.16
C GLU A 6 -27.76 -42.41 19.94
N GLN A 7 -29.00 -41.92 19.82
CA GLN A 7 -29.41 -41.05 18.72
C GLN A 7 -28.82 -39.64 18.81
N GLU A 8 -28.67 -39.08 20.01
CA GLU A 8 -27.95 -37.81 20.22
C GLU A 8 -26.44 -37.97 19.99
N HIS A 9 -25.86 -39.11 20.38
CA HIS A 9 -24.42 -39.34 20.18
C HIS A 9 -24.05 -39.48 18.69
N LEU A 10 -24.94 -40.04 17.86
CA LEU A 10 -24.76 -40.11 16.40
C LEU A 10 -24.89 -38.73 15.73
N LEU A 11 -25.82 -37.88 16.21
CA LEU A 11 -26.01 -36.51 15.74
C LEU A 11 -24.82 -35.59 16.12
N VAL A 12 -24.23 -35.79 17.30
CA VAL A 12 -23.01 -35.08 17.74
C VAL A 12 -21.78 -35.56 16.96
N GLN A 13 -21.67 -36.86 16.65
CA GLN A 13 -20.59 -37.38 15.80
C GLN A 13 -20.71 -36.93 14.33
N MET A 14 -21.92 -36.75 13.80
CA MET A 14 -22.13 -36.17 12.47
C MET A 14 -21.88 -34.65 12.44
N ARG A 15 -22.24 -33.93 13.52
CA ARG A 15 -21.93 -32.49 13.65
C ARG A 15 -20.43 -32.22 13.88
N GLY A 16 -19.74 -33.09 14.61
CA GLY A 16 -18.29 -33.01 14.84
C GLY A 16 -17.42 -33.44 13.64
N LYS A 17 -18.01 -34.11 12.63
CA LYS A 17 -17.34 -34.45 11.37
C LYS A 17 -17.56 -33.43 10.24
N LEU A 18 -18.46 -32.45 10.42
CA LEU A 18 -18.68 -31.37 9.44
C LEU A 18 -17.82 -30.12 9.68
N THR A 19 -17.06 -30.04 10.78
CA THR A 19 -16.22 -28.88 11.11
C THR A 19 -14.75 -29.03 10.69
N MET A 20 -14.44 -30.00 9.82
CA MET A 20 -13.17 -30.05 9.07
C MET A 20 -13.43 -30.22 7.57
N ALA A 21 -14.31 -29.37 7.00
CA ALA A 21 -14.17 -29.05 5.60
C ALA A 21 -12.88 -28.23 5.47
N ALA A 22 -11.77 -28.89 5.17
CA ALA A 22 -10.62 -28.20 4.62
C ALA A 22 -11.13 -27.33 3.46
N ASP A 23 -10.79 -26.05 3.48
CA ASP A 23 -11.15 -25.10 2.45
C ASP A 23 -10.52 -25.56 1.12
N TYR A 24 -11.26 -26.38 0.38
CA TYR A 24 -10.78 -27.08 -0.82
C TYR A 24 -10.87 -26.20 -2.06
N ARG A 25 -11.41 -24.98 -1.94
CA ARG A 25 -11.60 -24.02 -3.02
C ARG A 25 -10.53 -22.94 -3.01
N LYS A 26 -9.28 -23.37 -2.98
CA LYS A 26 -8.12 -22.48 -3.05
C LYS A 26 -7.01 -23.12 -3.84
N CYS A 27 -6.26 -22.28 -4.53
CA CYS A 27 -4.98 -22.68 -5.10
C CYS A 27 -3.99 -23.04 -3.99
N ASN A 28 -3.10 -23.98 -4.27
CA ASN A 28 -2.10 -24.43 -3.30
C ASN A 28 -0.71 -24.48 -3.92
N PHE A 29 0.00 -23.35 -3.85
CA PHE A 29 1.37 -23.25 -4.32
C PHE A 29 2.36 -23.63 -3.22
N ILE A 30 3.44 -24.32 -3.62
CA ILE A 30 4.60 -24.54 -2.73
C ILE A 30 5.31 -23.21 -2.44
N VAL A 31 5.36 -22.35 -3.46
CA VAL A 31 5.83 -20.95 -3.39
C VAL A 31 4.84 -20.11 -4.16
N GLU A 32 4.28 -19.11 -3.50
CA GLU A 32 3.25 -18.26 -4.07
C GLU A 32 3.78 -17.51 -5.32
N PRO A 33 3.08 -17.56 -6.46
CA PRO A 33 3.58 -17.04 -7.73
C PRO A 33 3.41 -15.51 -7.80
N GLU A 34 4.13 -14.82 -8.69
CA GLU A 34 3.85 -13.40 -8.95
C GLU A 34 2.67 -13.19 -9.90
N THR A 35 2.29 -14.22 -10.66
CA THR A 35 1.12 -14.13 -11.54
C THR A 35 -0.14 -14.24 -10.69
N PRO A 36 -1.04 -13.24 -10.72
CA PRO A 36 -2.31 -13.31 -10.03
C PRO A 36 -3.08 -14.58 -10.40
N HIS A 37 -3.77 -15.14 -9.42
CA HIS A 37 -4.53 -16.36 -9.63
C HIS A 37 -5.80 -16.36 -8.80
N TYR A 38 -6.75 -17.19 -9.21
CA TYR A 38 -8.02 -17.35 -8.52
C TYR A 38 -8.54 -18.77 -8.72
N TRP A 39 -9.51 -19.13 -7.88
CA TRP A 39 -10.24 -20.39 -8.04
C TRP A 39 -11.37 -20.22 -9.06
N ASP A 40 -11.26 -20.87 -10.20
CA ASP A 40 -12.22 -20.84 -11.30
C ASP A 40 -12.90 -22.21 -11.44
N GLU A 41 -14.17 -22.31 -11.02
CA GLU A 41 -14.94 -23.57 -11.14
C GLU A 41 -15.11 -24.03 -12.60
N THR A 42 -15.01 -23.10 -13.56
CA THR A 42 -15.17 -23.37 -15.00
C THR A 42 -13.86 -23.78 -15.68
N CYS A 43 -12.73 -23.58 -15.00
CA CYS A 43 -11.40 -23.92 -15.49
C CYS A 43 -11.22 -25.44 -15.59
N THR A 44 -10.60 -25.89 -16.68
CA THR A 44 -10.34 -27.31 -16.95
C THR A 44 -8.98 -27.48 -17.59
N MET A 45 -8.37 -28.65 -17.37
CA MET A 45 -7.05 -28.97 -17.91
C MET A 45 -6.98 -28.75 -19.43
N GLY A 46 -6.00 -27.97 -19.88
CA GLY A 46 -5.80 -27.59 -21.28
C GLY A 46 -6.28 -26.19 -21.67
N MET A 47 -7.09 -25.53 -20.82
CA MET A 47 -7.41 -24.11 -21.00
C MET A 47 -6.24 -23.21 -20.57
N VAL A 48 -6.13 -22.02 -21.17
CA VAL A 48 -5.07 -21.05 -20.83
C VAL A 48 -5.20 -20.64 -19.36
N GLY A 49 -4.06 -20.64 -18.66
CA GLY A 49 -3.95 -20.29 -17.25
C GLY A 49 -4.41 -21.37 -16.27
N CYS A 50 -5.07 -22.44 -16.71
CA CYS A 50 -5.61 -23.49 -15.84
C CYS A 50 -4.53 -24.44 -15.30
N TRP A 51 -4.85 -25.08 -14.17
CA TRP A 51 -3.93 -25.94 -13.43
C TRP A 51 -2.68 -25.21 -12.93
N ALA A 52 -2.86 -23.94 -12.55
CA ALA A 52 -1.79 -23.01 -12.23
C ALA A 52 -0.88 -23.49 -11.08
N ASP A 53 -1.43 -24.16 -10.07
CA ASP A 53 -0.69 -24.67 -8.92
C ASP A 53 -0.09 -26.09 -9.12
N GLY A 54 -0.32 -26.71 -10.28
CA GLY A 54 0.14 -28.07 -10.59
C GLY A 54 -0.57 -29.18 -9.81
N ILE A 55 -1.61 -28.85 -9.03
CA ILE A 55 -2.36 -29.80 -8.20
C ILE A 55 -3.85 -29.78 -8.58
N ASN A 56 -4.46 -28.59 -8.64
CA ASN A 56 -5.88 -28.38 -8.82
C ASN A 56 -6.17 -27.81 -10.20
N ASP A 57 -6.99 -28.50 -11.00
CA ASP A 57 -7.39 -28.06 -12.34
C ASP A 57 -8.24 -26.78 -12.35
N LYS A 58 -8.81 -26.42 -11.18
CA LYS A 58 -9.58 -25.19 -10.94
C LYS A 58 -8.73 -23.97 -10.58
N CYS A 59 -7.45 -24.16 -10.28
CA CYS A 59 -6.57 -23.04 -10.04
C CYS A 59 -6.20 -22.38 -11.37
N ARG A 60 -6.48 -21.08 -11.52
CA ARG A 60 -6.29 -20.37 -12.79
C ARG A 60 -5.48 -19.09 -12.62
N PHE A 61 -4.43 -18.92 -13.44
CA PHE A 61 -3.75 -17.65 -13.63
C PHE A 61 -4.62 -16.66 -14.40
N CYS A 62 -4.57 -15.39 -14.00
CA CYS A 62 -5.27 -14.27 -14.63
C CYS A 62 -4.38 -13.03 -14.73
N ASP A 63 -4.90 -11.97 -15.36
CA ASP A 63 -4.14 -10.82 -15.89
C ASP A 63 -2.97 -11.27 -16.79
N TYR A 64 -3.16 -12.41 -17.47
CA TYR A 64 -2.18 -13.07 -18.33
C TYR A 64 -2.87 -13.60 -19.59
N GLN A 65 -2.25 -13.36 -20.75
CA GLN A 65 -2.71 -13.84 -22.06
C GLN A 65 -4.21 -13.59 -22.35
N GLY A 66 -4.72 -12.42 -21.95
CA GLY A 66 -6.10 -12.00 -22.24
C GLY A 66 -7.16 -12.62 -21.32
N ILE A 67 -6.76 -13.17 -20.18
CA ILE A 67 -7.67 -13.59 -19.11
C ILE A 67 -7.69 -12.49 -18.06
N ASP A 68 -8.82 -11.82 -17.87
CA ASP A 68 -8.98 -10.82 -16.80
C ASP A 68 -9.22 -11.49 -15.45
N CYS A 69 -8.65 -10.94 -14.38
CA CYS A 69 -8.94 -11.41 -13.02
C CYS A 69 -10.32 -10.92 -12.53
N PRO A 70 -11.08 -11.75 -11.79
CA PRO A 70 -12.25 -11.28 -11.06
C PRO A 70 -11.87 -10.29 -9.96
N GLU A 71 -12.76 -9.33 -9.67
CA GLU A 71 -12.51 -8.31 -8.63
C GLU A 71 -12.44 -8.89 -7.21
N VAL A 72 -13.10 -10.03 -6.97
CA VAL A 72 -13.17 -10.68 -5.66
C VAL A 72 -12.67 -12.11 -5.77
N GLY A 73 -11.93 -12.57 -4.76
CA GLY A 73 -11.40 -13.94 -4.71
C GLY A 73 -10.14 -14.17 -5.54
N THR A 74 -9.60 -13.11 -6.15
CA THR A 74 -8.28 -13.12 -6.78
C THR A 74 -7.21 -12.90 -5.73
N TRP A 75 -6.26 -13.82 -5.67
CA TRP A 75 -4.99 -13.58 -5.02
C TRP A 75 -4.10 -12.76 -5.97
N ARG A 76 -3.55 -11.67 -5.44
CA ARG A 76 -2.57 -10.82 -6.14
C ARG A 76 -1.29 -10.79 -5.31
N PRO A 77 -0.11 -10.79 -5.95
CA PRO A 77 1.13 -10.60 -5.21
C PRO A 77 1.09 -9.26 -4.51
N LYS A 78 1.57 -9.25 -3.27
CA LYS A 78 1.85 -8.00 -2.58
C LYS A 78 3.01 -7.34 -3.32
N LEU A 79 2.76 -6.21 -3.98
CA LEU A 79 3.78 -5.42 -4.69
C LEU A 79 4.64 -4.62 -3.69
N ALA A 80 5.12 -5.30 -2.65
CA ALA A 80 5.94 -4.74 -1.60
C ALA A 80 6.73 -5.85 -0.89
N CYS A 81 7.90 -5.48 -0.38
CA CYS A 81 8.68 -6.35 0.49
C CYS A 81 7.94 -6.65 1.81
N ASP A 82 8.17 -7.83 2.38
CA ASP A 82 7.51 -8.31 3.60
C ASP A 82 8.49 -9.06 4.52
N PHE A 83 9.39 -8.32 5.18
CA PHE A 83 10.37 -8.92 6.10
C PHE A 83 9.74 -9.37 7.41
N ASP A 84 10.11 -10.55 7.91
CA ASP A 84 9.77 -10.95 9.28
C ASP A 84 10.49 -10.08 10.33
N HIS A 85 11.67 -9.55 9.96
CA HIS A 85 12.45 -8.59 10.74
C HIS A 85 13.08 -7.59 9.79
N GLU A 86 12.88 -6.30 10.07
CA GLU A 86 13.44 -5.21 9.24
C GLU A 86 14.97 -5.31 9.13
N PRO A 87 15.53 -5.27 7.90
CA PRO A 87 16.97 -5.35 7.69
C PRO A 87 17.68 -4.07 8.17
N VAL A 88 18.80 -4.24 8.86
CA VAL A 88 19.61 -3.12 9.40
C VAL A 88 20.86 -2.91 8.53
N GLY A 89 21.10 -1.67 8.11
CA GLY A 89 22.33 -1.28 7.40
C GLY A 89 22.37 -1.59 5.90
N VAL A 90 21.24 -2.02 5.33
CA VAL A 90 21.03 -2.27 3.89
C VAL A 90 19.63 -1.77 3.52
N GLY A 91 19.48 -1.16 2.34
CA GLY A 91 18.18 -0.75 1.84
C GLY A 91 17.49 -1.88 1.07
N TYR A 92 16.19 -1.71 0.81
CA TYR A 92 15.45 -2.61 -0.08
C TYR A 92 14.37 -1.85 -0.84
N TYR A 93 13.92 -2.40 -1.95
CA TYR A 93 12.81 -1.88 -2.75
C TYR A 93 12.12 -3.00 -3.53
N TRP A 94 10.95 -2.71 -4.10
CA TRP A 94 10.29 -3.60 -5.04
C TRP A 94 10.83 -3.39 -6.46
N ASP A 95 11.51 -4.41 -6.99
CA ASP A 95 12.06 -4.46 -8.34
C ASP A 95 11.28 -5.47 -9.21
N PRO A 96 10.37 -5.00 -10.10
CA PRO A 96 9.63 -5.90 -10.99
C PRO A 96 10.53 -6.59 -12.04
N ASP A 97 11.77 -6.11 -12.22
CA ASP A 97 12.74 -6.68 -13.15
C ASP A 97 13.64 -7.74 -12.49
N CYS A 98 13.37 -8.12 -11.24
CA CYS A 98 14.10 -9.20 -10.58
C CYS A 98 14.01 -10.50 -11.41
N PRO A 99 15.14 -11.07 -11.87
CA PRO A 99 15.12 -12.28 -12.68
C PRO A 99 14.60 -13.48 -11.88
N SER A 100 14.19 -14.56 -12.55
CA SER A 100 13.66 -15.77 -11.89
C SER A 100 14.56 -16.30 -10.75
N VAL A 101 13.93 -16.96 -9.77
CA VAL A 101 14.50 -17.45 -8.50
C VAL A 101 15.99 -17.82 -8.59
N GLY A 102 16.80 -17.15 -7.75
CA GLY A 102 18.24 -17.40 -7.61
C GLY A 102 19.13 -16.70 -8.64
N LYS A 103 18.56 -15.87 -9.53
CA LYS A 103 19.32 -15.04 -10.47
C LYS A 103 18.92 -13.59 -10.23
N GLY A 104 19.89 -12.76 -9.85
CA GLY A 104 19.66 -11.35 -9.52
C GLY A 104 20.25 -11.00 -8.16
N LEU A 105 21.37 -10.26 -8.18
CA LEU A 105 21.98 -9.79 -6.94
C LEU A 105 20.96 -8.94 -6.17
N GLY A 106 20.71 -9.30 -4.92
CA GLY A 106 19.77 -8.63 -4.03
C GLY A 106 18.31 -9.09 -4.13
N CYS A 107 17.87 -9.81 -5.18
CA CYS A 107 16.47 -10.24 -5.33
C CYS A 107 16.06 -11.30 -4.30
N LEU A 108 14.74 -11.48 -4.12
CA LEU A 108 14.15 -12.31 -3.08
C LEU A 108 14.66 -11.94 -1.67
N ALA A 109 14.83 -10.64 -1.41
CA ALA A 109 15.47 -10.13 -0.21
C ALA A 109 14.74 -10.51 1.08
N ASP A 110 13.41 -10.54 1.06
CA ASP A 110 12.56 -10.92 2.19
C ASP A 110 12.31 -12.44 2.30
N GLY A 111 12.85 -13.23 1.37
CA GLY A 111 12.65 -14.68 1.31
C GLY A 111 11.25 -15.13 0.89
N LYS A 112 10.35 -14.20 0.55
CA LYS A 112 8.94 -14.46 0.23
C LYS A 112 8.58 -13.99 -1.17
N ASN A 113 9.02 -12.79 -1.55
CA ASN A 113 8.62 -12.12 -2.77
C ASN A 113 9.81 -11.93 -3.71
N GLN A 114 9.71 -12.47 -4.93
CA GLN A 114 10.83 -12.43 -5.88
C GLN A 114 11.21 -11.00 -6.30
N GLY A 115 10.20 -10.13 -6.46
CA GLY A 115 10.40 -8.69 -6.67
C GLY A 115 11.02 -7.92 -5.50
N CYS A 116 11.16 -8.49 -4.30
CA CYS A 116 11.83 -7.77 -3.21
C CYS A 116 13.34 -7.77 -3.40
N ARG A 117 14.00 -6.60 -3.47
CA ARG A 117 15.43 -6.49 -3.78
C ARG A 117 16.22 -5.66 -2.77
N PHE A 118 17.31 -6.21 -2.24
CA PHE A 118 18.31 -5.47 -1.46
C PHE A 118 19.11 -4.51 -2.34
N CYS A 119 19.45 -3.35 -1.79
CA CYS A 119 20.17 -2.29 -2.46
C CYS A 119 21.04 -1.49 -1.49
N GLY A 120 22.01 -0.75 -2.02
CA GLY A 120 22.86 0.18 -1.26
C GLY A 120 23.58 -0.46 -0.07
N GLY A 121 23.67 0.30 1.02
CA GLY A 121 24.36 -0.11 2.25
C GLY A 121 25.88 -0.22 2.11
N SER A 122 26.52 -0.79 3.13
CA SER A 122 27.95 -1.17 3.10
C SER A 122 28.07 -2.66 2.79
N GLY A 123 28.69 -3.03 1.65
CA GLY A 123 28.96 -4.43 1.30
C GLY A 123 28.39 -4.86 -0.06
N ASN A 124 27.85 -6.07 -0.13
CA ASN A 124 27.53 -6.79 -1.38
C ASN A 124 26.45 -6.14 -2.26
N TYR A 125 25.66 -5.22 -1.72
CA TYR A 125 24.58 -4.54 -2.44
C TYR A 125 24.92 -3.07 -2.76
N SER A 126 26.12 -2.59 -2.39
CA SER A 126 26.54 -1.20 -2.62
C SER A 126 26.56 -0.78 -4.10
N SER A 127 26.69 -1.74 -5.02
CA SER A 127 26.64 -1.50 -6.46
C SER A 127 25.21 -1.49 -7.03
N ILE A 128 24.22 -1.89 -6.24
CA ILE A 128 22.80 -1.81 -6.62
C ILE A 128 22.30 -0.46 -6.10
N PRO A 129 21.99 0.50 -6.99
CA PRO A 129 21.38 1.74 -6.56
C PRO A 129 20.06 1.39 -5.89
N CYS A 130 19.84 1.91 -4.69
CA CYS A 130 18.51 1.87 -4.14
C CYS A 130 17.62 2.73 -5.02
N VAL A 131 16.64 2.11 -5.66
CA VAL A 131 15.47 2.83 -6.16
C VAL A 131 14.59 3.04 -4.93
N VAL A 132 15.08 3.82 -3.97
CA VAL A 132 14.39 4.16 -2.73
C VAL A 132 13.35 5.21 -3.03
N ASP A 133 12.30 4.77 -3.72
CA ASP A 133 10.96 5.17 -3.37
C ASP A 133 10.57 4.09 -2.33
N GLN A 134 10.47 4.30 -1.02
CA GLN A 134 9.57 5.27 -0.42
C GLN A 134 9.93 5.53 1.04
N CYS A 135 9.53 6.72 1.46
CA CYS A 135 9.26 7.00 2.85
C CYS A 135 8.08 6.16 3.32
N THR A 136 8.17 5.59 4.52
CA THR A 136 7.15 4.68 5.04
C THR A 136 6.38 5.34 6.16
N PHE A 137 5.21 5.86 5.84
CA PHE A 137 4.36 6.54 6.82
C PHE A 137 3.30 5.59 7.39
N GLU A 138 3.10 5.65 8.71
CA GLU A 138 1.94 5.01 9.35
C GLU A 138 0.62 5.56 8.79
N ASN A 139 0.60 6.85 8.42
CA ASN A 139 -0.50 7.52 7.74
C ASN A 139 0.06 8.44 6.67
N GLU A 140 -0.42 8.31 5.43
CA GLU A 140 0.06 9.09 4.29
C GLU A 140 -0.04 10.61 4.57
N PRO A 141 1.06 11.35 4.51
CA PRO A 141 1.05 12.79 4.78
C PRO A 141 0.54 13.56 3.57
N ALA A 142 -0.17 14.67 3.79
CA ALA A 142 -0.42 15.61 2.71
C ALA A 142 0.74 16.57 2.44
N THR A 143 1.72 16.65 3.33
CA THR A 143 2.96 17.35 3.03
C THR A 143 3.75 16.47 2.05
N PRO A 144 4.04 16.95 0.83
CA PRO A 144 4.77 16.17 -0.15
C PRO A 144 6.17 15.91 0.38
N TYR A 145 6.70 14.76 -0.01
CA TYR A 145 7.99 14.28 0.43
C TYR A 145 8.71 13.62 -0.74
N TYR A 146 10.01 13.51 -0.59
CA TYR A 146 10.85 12.80 -1.54
C TYR A 146 12.05 12.22 -0.82
N PHE A 147 12.74 11.31 -1.50
CA PHE A 147 14.00 10.79 -1.04
C PHE A 147 15.13 11.74 -1.43
N ASP A 148 15.85 12.28 -0.44
CA ASP A 148 16.97 13.21 -0.62
C ASP A 148 18.25 12.57 -0.08
N GLU A 149 19.16 12.17 -0.96
CA GLU A 149 20.47 11.59 -0.60
C GLU A 149 21.30 12.50 0.32
N THR A 150 21.08 13.82 0.25
CA THR A 150 21.81 14.82 1.05
C THR A 150 21.19 15.06 2.43
N CYS A 151 20.01 14.50 2.68
CA CYS A 151 19.24 14.62 3.90
C CYS A 151 19.81 13.72 5.00
N TYR A 152 19.69 14.14 6.26
CA TYR A 152 20.09 13.37 7.44
C TYR A 152 19.42 13.94 8.68
N ASN A 153 19.36 13.15 9.76
CA ASN A 153 18.72 13.55 11.01
C ASN A 153 19.25 14.90 11.53
N GLY A 154 18.34 15.85 11.77
CA GLY A 154 18.65 17.21 12.20
C GLY A 154 18.64 18.27 11.10
N LYS A 155 18.57 17.89 9.82
CA LYS A 155 18.27 18.82 8.71
C LYS A 155 16.76 19.06 8.61
N VAL A 156 16.39 20.28 8.20
CA VAL A 156 14.98 20.67 8.03
C VAL A 156 14.30 19.77 6.98
N GLY A 157 13.17 19.19 7.38
CA GLY A 157 12.36 18.28 6.56
C GLY A 157 12.80 16.84 6.57
N CYS A 158 14.00 16.53 7.07
CA CYS A 158 14.56 15.17 7.10
C CYS A 158 13.92 14.28 8.15
N LEU A 159 14.09 12.97 7.99
CA LEU A 159 13.43 11.96 8.80
C LEU A 159 11.90 12.13 8.77
N ALA A 160 11.37 12.45 7.59
CA ALA A 160 9.97 12.84 7.40
C ALA A 160 8.99 11.78 7.93
N ASP A 161 9.30 10.51 7.71
CA ASP A 161 8.49 9.37 8.13
C ASP A 161 8.83 8.83 9.53
N GLY A 162 9.80 9.44 10.22
CA GLY A 162 10.26 9.00 11.53
C GLY A 162 11.16 7.76 11.52
N ILE A 163 11.48 7.21 10.35
CA ILE A 163 12.21 5.95 10.18
C ILE A 163 13.48 6.16 9.33
N HIS A 164 13.35 6.84 8.19
CA HIS A 164 14.41 6.97 7.20
C HIS A 164 15.00 8.38 7.16
N ASP A 165 16.29 8.51 7.47
CA ASP A 165 17.02 9.78 7.49
C ASP A 165 17.00 10.56 6.16
N LYS A 166 16.76 9.86 5.06
CA LYS A 166 16.76 10.40 3.70
C LYS A 166 15.38 10.85 3.23
N CYS A 167 14.34 10.55 3.99
CA CYS A 167 13.00 11.02 3.70
C CYS A 167 12.86 12.48 4.07
N ARG A 168 12.53 13.30 3.07
CA ARG A 168 12.48 14.75 3.22
C ARG A 168 11.13 15.32 2.81
N PHE A 169 10.48 16.02 3.72
CA PHE A 169 9.36 16.89 3.35
C PHE A 169 9.81 18.09 2.51
N CYS A 170 8.98 18.51 1.55
CA CYS A 170 9.28 19.59 0.62
C CYS A 170 8.03 20.42 0.29
N GLY A 171 8.22 21.55 -0.40
CA GLY A 171 7.22 22.33 -1.13
C GLY A 171 6.08 22.96 -0.33
N ARG A 172 5.93 22.61 0.95
CA ARG A 172 4.81 23.02 1.80
C ARG A 172 5.25 23.27 3.22
N ARG A 173 4.56 24.19 3.90
CA ARG A 173 4.91 24.60 5.26
C ARG A 173 5.08 23.42 6.23
N PRO A 174 6.13 23.46 7.08
CA PRO A 174 7.18 24.47 7.19
C PRO A 174 8.39 24.30 6.23
N PHE A 175 8.21 23.57 5.14
CA PHE A 175 9.23 23.15 4.17
C PHE A 175 9.10 23.84 2.80
N GLU A 176 8.48 25.03 2.75
CA GLU A 176 8.25 25.79 1.51
C GLU A 176 9.55 26.17 0.79
N ASP A 177 10.65 26.34 1.53
CA ASP A 177 11.97 26.66 0.98
C ASP A 177 12.72 25.44 0.42
N ILE A 178 12.13 24.24 0.55
CA ILE A 178 12.69 22.99 0.04
C ILE A 178 11.94 22.64 -1.25
N THR A 179 12.57 22.86 -2.41
CA THR A 179 11.97 22.53 -3.71
C THR A 179 11.72 21.02 -3.83
N CYS A 180 10.48 20.63 -4.14
CA CYS A 180 10.17 19.24 -4.48
C CYS A 180 10.70 18.89 -5.88
N PRO A 181 11.16 17.65 -6.11
CA PRO A 181 11.39 17.14 -7.47
C PRO A 181 10.09 17.15 -8.29
N ASP A 182 10.21 17.32 -9.62
CA ASP A 182 9.08 17.32 -10.55
C ASP A 182 8.26 16.02 -10.51
N SER A 183 8.87 14.92 -10.06
CA SER A 183 8.23 13.60 -9.93
C SER A 183 7.29 13.48 -8.72
N VAL A 184 7.30 14.44 -7.79
CA VAL A 184 6.42 14.42 -6.62
C VAL A 184 5.12 15.14 -6.96
N PRO A 185 3.98 14.41 -7.09
CA PRO A 185 2.70 15.05 -7.36
C PRO A 185 2.28 15.86 -6.13
N ILE A 186 2.34 17.18 -6.25
CA ILE A 186 1.70 18.07 -5.29
C ILE A 186 0.20 18.01 -5.61
N ILE A 187 -0.60 17.39 -4.75
CA ILE A 187 -2.06 17.38 -4.91
C ILE A 187 -2.56 18.81 -4.62
N GLU A 188 -2.71 19.63 -5.66
CA GLU A 188 -3.09 21.04 -5.57
C GLU A 188 -4.57 21.32 -5.88
N SER A 189 -5.44 20.31 -5.79
CA SER A 189 -6.83 20.46 -6.26
C SER A 189 -7.90 20.27 -5.18
N ALA A 190 -7.52 20.02 -3.93
CA ALA A 190 -8.49 19.81 -2.86
C ALA A 190 -7.92 20.11 -1.47
N CYS A 191 -8.81 20.56 -0.59
CA CYS A 191 -8.54 20.60 0.84
C CYS A 191 -8.24 19.20 1.38
N TRP A 192 -7.24 19.09 2.27
CA TRP A 192 -6.92 17.82 2.91
C TRP A 192 -6.91 17.94 4.43
N PHE A 193 -7.73 17.17 5.13
CA PHE A 193 -7.72 17.17 6.59
C PHE A 193 -7.37 15.79 7.12
N ARG A 194 -6.42 15.70 8.06
CA ARG A 194 -6.20 14.47 8.83
C ARG A 194 -7.48 14.02 9.54
N ASN A 195 -8.21 14.97 10.13
CA ASN A 195 -9.50 14.76 10.75
C ASN A 195 -10.49 15.75 10.17
N GLN A 196 -11.63 15.27 9.67
CA GLN A 196 -12.62 16.14 9.06
C GLN A 196 -13.13 17.21 10.05
N PRO A 197 -12.95 18.51 9.77
CA PRO A 197 -13.51 19.57 10.60
C PRO A 197 -15.04 19.58 10.54
N THR A 198 -15.66 20.07 11.62
CA THR A 198 -17.09 20.35 11.66
C THR A 198 -17.46 21.66 10.94
N VAL A 199 -16.49 22.57 10.83
CA VAL A 199 -16.62 23.81 10.07
C VAL A 199 -16.57 23.48 8.58
N LYS A 200 -17.47 24.07 7.78
CA LYS A 200 -17.47 23.84 6.33
C LYS A 200 -16.23 24.48 5.71
N TYR A 201 -15.84 23.96 4.56
CA TYR A 201 -14.70 24.46 3.83
C TYR A 201 -14.91 24.28 2.32
N TYR A 202 -14.15 25.02 1.53
CA TYR A 202 -14.11 24.88 0.07
C TYR A 202 -12.73 25.26 -0.46
N TRP A 203 -12.47 24.90 -1.71
CA TRP A 203 -11.26 25.31 -2.42
C TRP A 203 -11.47 26.66 -3.09
N GLU A 204 -10.71 27.67 -2.70
CA GLU A 204 -10.71 29.01 -3.26
C GLU A 204 -9.35 29.35 -3.88
N PRO A 205 -9.22 29.39 -5.22
CA PRO A 205 -7.94 29.65 -5.88
C PRO A 205 -7.25 30.96 -5.46
N ASP A 206 -8.03 31.99 -5.16
CA ASP A 206 -7.55 33.34 -4.80
C ASP A 206 -7.29 33.50 -3.29
N CYS A 207 -7.50 32.45 -2.49
CA CYS A 207 -7.24 32.48 -1.05
C CYS A 207 -5.73 32.54 -0.80
N THR A 208 -5.29 33.55 -0.05
CA THR A 208 -3.87 33.77 0.25
C THR A 208 -3.64 33.99 1.74
N MET A 209 -2.37 33.95 2.15
CA MET A 209 -1.99 34.13 3.55
C MET A 209 -2.50 35.46 4.13
N GLY A 210 -3.10 35.40 5.32
CA GLY A 210 -3.65 36.58 6.01
C GLY A 210 -5.12 36.87 5.71
N MET A 211 -5.72 36.21 4.71
CA MET A 211 -7.16 36.28 4.49
C MET A 211 -7.90 35.34 5.47
N LEU A 212 -9.03 35.83 6.01
CA LEU A 212 -9.82 35.09 7.00
C LEU A 212 -10.31 33.75 6.44
N GLY A 213 -10.00 32.66 7.14
CA GLY A 213 -10.42 31.31 6.80
C GLY A 213 -9.49 30.57 5.83
N CYS A 214 -8.55 31.24 5.14
CA CYS A 214 -7.58 30.56 4.28
C CYS A 214 -6.65 29.66 5.09
N TRP A 215 -5.99 28.71 4.41
CA TRP A 215 -5.13 27.71 5.05
C TRP A 215 -5.87 26.83 6.05
N ALA A 216 -7.13 26.52 5.77
CA ALA A 216 -8.00 25.78 6.68
C ALA A 216 -7.43 24.40 7.05
N ASP A 217 -6.81 23.71 6.08
CA ASP A 217 -6.12 22.44 6.31
C ASP A 217 -4.68 22.58 6.82
N GLY A 218 -4.19 23.81 6.96
CA GLY A 218 -2.80 24.10 7.34
C GLY A 218 -1.78 23.81 6.24
N ILE A 219 -2.23 23.47 5.02
CA ILE A 219 -1.39 22.94 3.95
C ILE A 219 -1.56 23.73 2.65
N HIS A 220 -2.80 23.98 2.24
CA HIS A 220 -3.13 24.71 1.02
C HIS A 220 -3.69 26.08 1.36
N ALA A 221 -3.07 27.15 0.84
CA ALA A 221 -3.59 28.51 0.99
C ALA A 221 -5.05 28.60 0.55
N GLN A 222 -5.35 27.90 -0.55
CA GLN A 222 -6.64 27.84 -1.23
C GLN A 222 -7.71 27.11 -0.41
N CYS A 223 -7.33 26.27 0.54
CA CYS A 223 -8.33 25.65 1.38
C CYS A 223 -8.89 26.68 2.36
N ARG A 224 -10.19 26.97 2.26
CA ARG A 224 -10.83 28.04 3.05
C ARG A 224 -11.97 27.54 3.92
N PHE A 225 -11.91 27.82 5.22
CA PHE A 225 -13.05 27.66 6.12
C PHE A 225 -14.14 28.67 5.79
N CYS A 226 -15.39 28.22 5.87
CA CYS A 226 -16.57 29.00 5.60
C CYS A 226 -17.71 28.53 6.50
N ASP A 227 -18.60 29.44 6.87
CA ASP A 227 -19.86 29.07 7.53
C ASP A 227 -21.03 29.98 7.11
N GLY A 228 -20.72 31.13 6.50
CA GLY A 228 -21.63 32.10 5.91
C GLY A 228 -22.63 32.78 6.85
N THR A 229 -22.89 32.24 8.04
CA THR A 229 -24.01 32.68 8.90
C THR A 229 -23.74 32.60 10.40
N GLN A 230 -22.81 31.76 10.89
CA GLN A 230 -22.55 31.57 12.32
C GLN A 230 -21.15 30.98 12.59
N GLY A 231 -20.35 31.68 13.40
CA GLY A 231 -19.04 31.20 13.84
C GLY A 231 -17.94 32.22 13.54
N GLU A 232 -16.68 31.79 13.69
CA GLU A 232 -15.49 32.60 13.41
C GLU A 232 -15.33 32.92 11.90
N PHE A 233 -16.06 32.21 11.03
CA PHE A 233 -15.99 32.34 9.57
C PHE A 233 -17.33 32.81 8.95
N ALA A 234 -18.20 33.44 9.73
CA ALA A 234 -19.52 33.94 9.28
C ALA A 234 -19.44 34.99 8.18
N GLY A 235 -18.33 35.72 8.08
CA GLY A 235 -18.06 36.64 6.97
C GLY A 235 -17.64 35.95 5.66
N VAL A 236 -17.43 34.64 5.66
CA VAL A 236 -16.94 33.87 4.51
C VAL A 236 -18.06 32.97 3.98
N ALA A 237 -18.58 33.31 2.81
CA ALA A 237 -19.59 32.51 2.13
C ALA A 237 -18.98 31.21 1.57
N CYS A 238 -19.59 30.07 1.88
CA CYS A 238 -19.21 28.80 1.26
C CYS A 238 -19.60 28.81 -0.23
N ARG A 239 -18.60 28.76 -1.11
CA ARG A 239 -18.83 28.59 -2.56
C ARG A 239 -18.78 27.10 -2.89
N SER A 240 -19.66 26.69 -3.80
CA SER A 240 -19.76 25.31 -4.31
C SER A 240 -18.71 25.01 -5.36
#